data_AF-A0A1Y3MQG7-F1
#
_entry.id   AF-A0A1Y3MQG7-F1
#
_cell.length_a   1.000
_cell.length_b   1.000
_cell.length_c   1.000
_cell.angle_alpha   90.00
_cell.angle_beta   90.00
_cell.angle_gamma   90.00
#
_symmetry.space_group_name_H-M   'P 1'
#
loop_
_entity.id
_entity.type
_entity.pdbx_description
1 polymer ?
#
loop_
_entity_poly.entity_id
_entity_poly.type
_entity_poly.pdbx_seq_one_letter_code
_entity_poly.pdbx_strand_id
1 'polypeptide(L)'
;MDDMVVDHRGYLYDNVEEMCKSWKISKKIYLERIASGWNVEDALTMPSKVNEQLKQYKDHLGHNYTTFSSMCKAYDIVPKTLYWRLKSGWSLERALTEKLHNMSPRGKVVKSFEGLEFESKIAMVKHYGICKTTYERRIKDGYDQRASLLIPSGIILKRIFKPSMVTVSGETEYYAISCPICLEKLVESKLDIIEHLIQHREKNESINKKEYIVFNKKFNSLNEICEELLITKSAVQRWMGRGFELEEAVIHCMKNKRKEELVKKKSKRVMCKHYGISEVTYEKRIKAGYNQRASLLIPKGINLNKIFKSSMDLFSENTKYYAITCPICNVEMNEPKSNIIEHFIQHGEKKETINNEKYTVFNKKYGSLEKICQDHSITRSALQRKLNLGWELEEAVNYCLKNRRGPRIKSGLSNIVHNTNCNDKMIKSFEGLEFKSKRAMYNHYNICKKTYERRIKDGYDQRASLLIPSIIALSKVFKKSSVVLGTGKESEYYTTACPICKENMVDTKPNIIEHLIQHHNKNKSNDKKEYTVFNKKYRSLRNICEDLSITRTTLQRKLKSGVELEEAVLYCMNIKKNNTKNV
;
A
#
# COMPACT_ATOMS: atom_id res chain seq x y z
N MET A 1 -31.19 -1.57 20.06
CA MET A 1 -31.09 -2.71 20.98
C MET A 1 -29.87 -3.46 20.50
N ASP A 2 -28.87 -3.58 21.35
CA ASP A 2 -27.73 -4.45 21.04
C ASP A 2 -28.31 -5.87 20.99
N ASP A 3 -28.09 -6.57 19.87
CA ASP A 3 -28.56 -7.95 19.71
C ASP A 3 -27.95 -8.78 20.85
N MET A 4 -28.81 -9.21 21.79
CA MET A 4 -28.41 -10.12 22.85
C MET A 4 -27.80 -11.36 22.21
N VAL A 5 -26.66 -11.78 22.72
CA VAL A 5 -25.91 -12.89 22.16
C VAL A 5 -26.22 -14.13 22.98
N VAL A 6 -26.58 -15.20 22.30
CA VAL A 6 -26.92 -16.48 22.93
C VAL A 6 -25.72 -17.42 22.76
N ASP A 7 -25.28 -18.06 23.85
CA ASP A 7 -24.28 -19.12 23.75
C ASP A 7 -24.90 -20.46 23.30
N HIS A 8 -24.06 -21.47 23.10
CA HIS A 8 -24.52 -22.81 22.67
C HIS A 8 -25.39 -23.53 23.70
N ARG A 9 -25.46 -23.04 24.95
CA ARG A 9 -26.30 -23.59 26.03
C ARG A 9 -27.61 -22.81 26.21
N GLY A 10 -27.84 -21.76 25.41
CA GLY A 10 -29.03 -20.93 25.49
C GLY A 10 -28.95 -19.78 26.50
N TYR A 11 -27.78 -19.51 27.11
CA TYR A 11 -27.64 -18.36 28.00
C TYR A 11 -27.52 -17.07 27.19
N LEU A 12 -28.27 -16.06 27.62
CA LEU A 12 -28.30 -14.72 27.02
C LEU A 12 -27.27 -13.82 27.70
N TYR A 13 -26.52 -13.08 26.89
CA TYR A 13 -25.55 -12.08 27.34
C TYR A 13 -25.82 -10.76 26.64
N ASP A 14 -25.51 -9.65 27.31
CA ASP A 14 -25.76 -8.31 26.75
C ASP A 14 -24.88 -8.05 25.51
N ASN A 15 -23.72 -8.70 25.43
CA ASN A 15 -22.82 -8.63 24.29
C ASN A 15 -21.82 -9.80 24.25
N VAL A 16 -21.15 -9.96 23.10
CA VAL A 16 -20.13 -10.99 22.87
C VAL A 16 -18.99 -10.94 23.90
N GLU A 17 -18.66 -9.77 24.45
CA GLU A 17 -17.54 -9.62 25.39
C GLU A 17 -17.85 -10.23 26.75
N GLU A 18 -19.08 -10.03 27.23
CA GLU A 18 -19.57 -10.63 28.45
C GLU A 18 -19.70 -12.16 28.32
N MET A 19 -20.23 -12.64 27.19
CA MET A 19 -20.22 -14.07 26.85
C MET A 19 -18.79 -14.64 26.81
N CYS A 20 -17.85 -13.98 26.14
CA CYS A 20 -16.46 -14.46 26.10
C CYS A 20 -15.82 -14.47 27.50
N LYS A 21 -16.17 -13.51 28.36
CA LYS A 21 -15.68 -13.41 29.74
C LYS A 21 -16.20 -14.55 30.61
N SER A 22 -17.48 -14.93 30.50
CA SER A 22 -18.04 -16.08 31.23
C SER A 22 -17.35 -17.40 30.84
N TRP A 23 -17.05 -17.56 29.56
CA TRP A 23 -16.34 -18.72 29.00
C TRP A 23 -14.81 -18.65 29.11
N LYS A 24 -14.24 -17.63 29.79
CA LYS A 24 -12.79 -17.41 29.98
C LYS A 24 -11.98 -17.42 28.66
N ILE A 25 -12.56 -16.95 27.56
CA ILE A 25 -11.91 -16.79 26.27
C ILE A 25 -11.76 -15.32 25.91
N SER A 26 -10.67 -14.92 25.24
CA SER A 26 -10.58 -13.55 24.75
C SER A 26 -11.56 -13.33 23.58
N LYS A 27 -12.26 -12.20 23.59
CA LYS A 27 -13.16 -11.76 22.51
C LYS A 27 -12.52 -11.86 21.13
N LYS A 28 -11.22 -11.54 21.03
CA LYS A 28 -10.46 -11.61 19.78
C LYS A 28 -10.40 -13.04 19.23
N ILE A 29 -10.03 -14.02 20.07
CA ILE A 29 -9.92 -15.42 19.65
C ILE A 29 -11.28 -15.96 19.22
N TYR A 30 -12.33 -15.66 19.99
CA TYR A 30 -13.70 -16.05 19.63
C TYR A 30 -14.09 -15.51 18.25
N LEU A 31 -13.89 -14.21 18.00
CA LEU A 31 -14.22 -13.60 16.70
C LEU A 31 -13.38 -14.17 15.55
N GLU A 32 -12.10 -14.48 15.77
CA GLU A 32 -11.24 -15.13 14.77
C GLU A 32 -11.74 -16.55 14.42
N ARG A 33 -12.21 -17.31 15.42
CA ARG A 33 -12.79 -18.66 15.23
C ARG A 33 -14.10 -18.61 14.45
N ILE A 34 -15.02 -17.74 14.85
CA ILE A 34 -16.30 -17.53 14.14
C ILE A 34 -16.04 -17.07 12.69
N ALA A 35 -15.11 -16.13 12.47
CA ALA A 35 -14.73 -15.70 11.13
C ALA A 35 -14.08 -16.81 10.28
N SER A 36 -13.50 -17.82 10.94
CA SER A 36 -12.94 -19.03 10.32
C SER A 36 -13.99 -20.14 10.12
N GLY A 37 -15.26 -19.89 10.44
CA GLY A 37 -16.36 -20.82 10.24
C GLY A 37 -16.57 -21.84 11.35
N TRP A 38 -16.01 -21.60 12.54
CA TRP A 38 -16.29 -22.44 13.71
C TRP A 38 -17.72 -22.20 14.19
N ASN A 39 -18.36 -23.24 14.72
CA ASN A 39 -19.63 -23.06 15.42
C ASN A 39 -19.40 -22.37 16.78
N VAL A 40 -20.47 -21.84 17.39
CA VAL A 40 -20.38 -21.06 18.64
C VAL A 40 -19.89 -21.90 19.81
N GLU A 41 -20.24 -23.18 19.85
CA GLU A 41 -19.79 -24.13 20.89
C GLU A 41 -18.28 -24.31 20.84
N ASP A 42 -17.74 -24.81 19.73
CA ASP A 42 -16.31 -25.03 19.54
C ASP A 42 -15.52 -23.73 19.69
N ALA A 43 -16.10 -22.61 19.24
CA ALA A 43 -15.48 -21.30 19.38
C ALA A 43 -15.29 -20.89 20.85
N LEU A 44 -16.20 -21.26 21.75
CA LEU A 44 -16.17 -20.94 23.17
C LEU A 44 -15.46 -22.01 24.01
N THR A 45 -15.61 -23.29 23.68
CA THR A 45 -15.15 -24.41 24.52
C THR A 45 -13.75 -24.90 24.18
N MET A 46 -13.33 -24.83 22.90
CA MET A 46 -12.01 -25.34 22.54
C MET A 46 -10.92 -24.46 23.17
N PRO A 47 -9.91 -25.03 23.85
CA PRO A 47 -8.80 -24.27 24.38
C PRO A 47 -8.11 -23.49 23.25
N SER A 48 -7.84 -22.21 23.47
CA SER A 48 -7.01 -21.45 22.55
C SER A 48 -5.62 -22.06 22.54
N LYS A 49 -5.03 -22.28 21.36
CA LYS A 49 -3.61 -22.65 21.22
C LYS A 49 -2.65 -21.66 21.91
N VAL A 50 -3.14 -20.51 22.36
CA VAL A 50 -2.40 -19.53 23.17
C VAL A 50 -2.26 -19.99 24.63
N ASN A 51 -3.17 -20.83 25.14
CA ASN A 51 -3.10 -21.43 26.49
C ASN A 51 -2.55 -22.86 26.49
N GLU A 52 -2.56 -23.55 25.36
CA GLU A 52 -1.87 -24.84 25.24
C GLU A 52 -0.38 -24.61 25.05
N GLN A 53 0.34 -24.94 26.11
CA GLN A 53 1.78 -24.88 26.25
C GLN A 53 2.27 -23.44 26.44
N LEU A 54 2.36 -23.02 27.70
CA LEU A 54 3.61 -22.43 28.17
C LEU A 54 4.71 -23.39 27.71
N LYS A 55 5.17 -23.25 26.47
CA LYS A 55 6.26 -24.03 25.92
C LYS A 55 7.42 -23.61 26.79
N GLN A 56 7.64 -24.38 27.86
CA GLN A 56 8.77 -24.17 28.73
C GLN A 56 9.97 -24.30 27.80
N TYR A 57 10.68 -23.20 27.62
CA TYR A 57 11.88 -23.21 26.82
C TYR A 57 12.93 -23.82 27.72
N LYS A 58 13.30 -25.06 27.43
CA LYS A 58 14.33 -25.77 28.16
C LYS A 58 15.67 -25.47 27.51
N ASP A 59 16.66 -24.99 28.26
CA ASP A 59 18.02 -24.87 27.75
C ASP A 59 18.71 -26.24 27.65
N HIS A 60 19.96 -26.26 27.18
CA HIS A 60 20.75 -27.49 27.05
C HIS A 60 21.18 -28.10 28.39
N LEU A 61 21.12 -27.34 29.49
CA LEU A 61 21.41 -27.81 30.86
C LEU A 61 20.15 -28.32 31.57
N GLY A 62 18.99 -28.03 30.99
CA GLY A 62 17.70 -28.46 31.46
C GLY A 62 16.92 -27.45 32.30
N HIS A 63 17.38 -26.20 32.39
CA HIS A 63 16.61 -25.14 33.04
C HIS A 63 15.42 -24.73 32.18
N ASN A 64 14.28 -24.54 32.83
CA ASN A 64 13.03 -24.15 32.17
C ASN A 64 12.81 -22.65 32.28
N TYR A 65 12.51 -22.01 31.16
CA TYR A 65 12.19 -20.59 31.08
C TYR A 65 10.74 -20.38 30.63
N THR A 66 10.08 -19.37 31.18
CA THR A 66 8.68 -19.03 30.87
C THR A 66 8.51 -18.50 29.45
N THR A 67 9.56 -17.88 28.90
CA THR A 67 9.56 -17.33 27.54
C THR A 67 10.90 -17.55 26.84
N PHE A 68 10.88 -17.55 25.50
CA PHE A 68 12.10 -17.61 24.69
C PHE A 68 13.04 -16.44 25.00
N SER A 69 12.48 -15.24 25.23
CA SER A 69 13.26 -14.04 25.57
C SER A 69 13.93 -14.15 26.94
N SER A 70 13.29 -14.76 27.94
CA SER A 70 13.93 -14.98 29.24
C SER A 70 15.10 -15.95 29.15
N MET A 71 14.98 -17.03 28.36
CA MET A 71 16.11 -17.94 28.10
C MET A 71 17.25 -17.19 27.41
N CYS A 72 16.94 -16.42 26.36
CA CYS A 72 17.95 -15.62 25.66
C CYS A 72 18.66 -14.62 26.57
N LYS A 73 17.92 -13.98 27.49
CA LYS A 73 18.46 -13.01 28.46
C LYS A 73 19.40 -13.68 29.47
N ALA A 74 19.12 -14.90 29.91
CA ALA A 74 19.98 -15.64 30.84
C ALA A 74 21.37 -15.93 30.25
N TYR A 75 21.46 -16.06 28.93
CA TYR A 75 22.70 -16.29 28.18
C TYR A 75 23.26 -15.01 27.51
N ASP A 76 22.70 -13.83 27.80
CA ASP A 76 23.06 -12.55 27.19
C ASP A 76 23.05 -12.57 25.63
N ILE A 77 22.05 -13.22 25.05
CA ILE A 77 21.85 -13.31 23.60
C ILE A 77 20.59 -12.56 23.18
N VAL A 78 20.68 -11.85 22.06
CA VAL A 78 19.50 -11.22 21.44
C VAL A 78 18.58 -12.33 20.88
N PRO A 79 17.27 -12.35 21.19
CA PRO A 79 16.37 -13.43 20.76
C PRO A 79 16.40 -13.71 19.25
N LYS A 80 16.52 -12.66 18.44
CA LYS A 80 16.65 -12.78 16.99
C LYS A 80 17.88 -13.58 16.59
N THR A 81 19.02 -13.40 17.26
CA THR A 81 20.27 -14.14 17.00
C THR A 81 20.08 -15.62 17.30
N LEU A 82 19.53 -15.96 18.47
CA LEU A 82 19.31 -17.36 18.84
C LEU A 82 18.39 -18.05 17.82
N TYR A 83 17.29 -17.39 17.44
CA TYR A 83 16.38 -17.88 16.41
C TYR A 83 17.07 -18.18 15.08
N TRP A 84 17.93 -17.28 14.60
CA TRP A 84 18.67 -17.49 13.35
C TRP A 84 19.68 -18.63 13.46
N ARG A 85 20.40 -18.76 14.59
CA ARG A 85 21.35 -19.85 14.84
C ARG A 85 20.65 -21.21 14.77
N LEU A 86 19.54 -21.37 15.48
CA LEU A 86 18.72 -22.59 15.46
C LEU A 86 18.20 -22.89 14.05
N LYS A 87 17.71 -21.88 13.33
CA LYS A 87 17.24 -22.03 11.94
C LYS A 87 18.37 -22.40 10.97
N SER A 88 19.59 -21.97 11.26
CA SER A 88 20.81 -22.36 10.53
C SER A 88 21.35 -23.74 10.93
N GLY A 89 20.62 -24.51 11.75
CA GLY A 89 20.99 -25.87 12.13
C GLY A 89 21.96 -25.98 13.31
N TRP A 90 22.17 -24.90 14.08
CA TRP A 90 23.00 -24.97 15.28
C TRP A 90 22.28 -25.76 16.37
N SER A 91 23.03 -26.54 17.15
CA SER A 91 22.50 -27.14 18.38
C SER A 91 22.13 -26.04 19.39
N LEU A 92 21.16 -26.30 20.26
CA LEU A 92 20.69 -25.31 21.23
C LEU A 92 21.81 -24.87 22.19
N GLU A 93 22.64 -25.81 22.64
CA GLU A 93 23.84 -25.54 23.44
C GLU A 93 24.75 -24.54 22.74
N ARG A 94 25.25 -24.91 21.56
CA ARG A 94 26.14 -24.06 20.76
C ARG A 94 25.51 -22.71 20.47
N ALA A 95 24.22 -22.68 20.19
CA ALA A 95 23.51 -21.45 19.87
C ALA A 95 23.37 -20.52 21.09
N LEU A 96 23.38 -21.05 22.31
CA LEU A 96 23.28 -20.32 23.58
C LEU A 96 24.64 -19.98 24.21
N THR A 97 25.66 -20.83 24.07
CA THR A 97 26.95 -20.67 24.76
C THR A 97 28.01 -20.01 23.91
N GLU A 98 28.00 -20.26 22.59
CA GLU A 98 28.96 -19.64 21.69
C GLU A 98 28.60 -18.17 21.59
N LYS A 99 29.39 -17.32 22.26
CA LYS A 99 29.28 -15.86 22.10
C LYS A 99 29.31 -15.58 20.61
N LEU A 100 28.55 -14.58 20.15
CA LEU A 100 28.78 -14.06 18.81
C LEU A 100 30.26 -13.66 18.78
N HIS A 101 31.13 -14.51 18.23
CA HIS A 101 32.33 -14.03 17.59
C HIS A 101 31.81 -12.93 16.69
N ASN A 102 32.10 -11.69 17.09
CA ASN A 102 31.55 -10.49 16.49
C ASN A 102 31.52 -10.71 14.98
N MET A 103 30.40 -10.37 14.35
CA MET A 103 30.23 -10.50 12.90
C MET A 103 31.51 -10.03 12.19
N SER A 104 32.17 -10.95 11.49
CA SER A 104 33.53 -10.83 10.95
C SER A 104 34.61 -10.71 12.04
N PRO A 105 35.76 -11.40 11.92
CA PRO A 105 36.87 -11.21 12.85
C PRO A 105 37.17 -9.70 12.94
N ARG A 106 36.78 -9.05 14.05
CA ARG A 106 37.24 -7.71 14.37
C ARG A 106 38.74 -7.87 14.55
N GLY A 107 39.51 -7.48 13.54
CA GLY A 107 40.97 -7.66 13.55
C GLY A 107 41.54 -8.41 12.35
N LYS A 108 40.72 -8.98 11.43
CA LYS A 108 41.31 -9.32 10.12
C LYS A 108 41.48 -8.03 9.34
N VAL A 109 42.68 -7.48 9.45
CA VAL A 109 43.14 -6.35 8.64
C VAL A 109 42.88 -6.70 7.17
N VAL A 110 42.07 -5.89 6.51
CA VAL A 110 41.75 -6.05 5.09
C VAL A 110 42.66 -5.11 4.31
N LYS A 111 43.41 -5.66 3.36
CA LYS A 111 44.23 -4.85 2.45
C LYS A 111 43.40 -4.40 1.24
N SER A 112 43.54 -3.14 0.82
CA SER A 112 43.07 -2.70 -0.50
C SER A 112 43.98 -3.23 -1.61
N PHE A 113 43.59 -2.99 -2.87
CA PHE A 113 44.40 -3.32 -4.03
C PHE A 113 45.71 -2.51 -4.09
N GLU A 114 45.80 -1.40 -3.36
CA GLU A 114 47.02 -0.57 -3.19
C GLU A 114 47.88 -1.04 -2.00
N GLY A 115 47.45 -2.08 -1.29
CA GLY A 115 48.14 -2.57 -0.09
C GLY A 115 47.80 -1.83 1.21
N LEU A 116 46.91 -0.82 1.17
CA LEU A 116 46.49 -0.08 2.37
C LEU A 116 45.70 -0.99 3.32
N GLU A 117 46.05 -0.93 4.61
CA GLU A 117 45.47 -1.76 5.65
C GLU A 117 44.27 -1.08 6.34
N PHE A 118 43.14 -1.79 6.44
CA PHE A 118 41.92 -1.30 7.08
C PHE A 118 41.46 -2.26 8.18
N GLU A 119 40.95 -1.70 9.29
CA GLU A 119 40.37 -2.46 10.42
C GLU A 119 39.19 -3.35 10.02
N SER A 120 38.52 -3.00 8.91
CA SER A 120 37.38 -3.74 8.40
C SER A 120 37.14 -3.44 6.92
N LYS A 121 36.45 -4.37 6.27
CA LYS A 121 35.93 -4.17 4.91
C LYS A 121 35.02 -2.94 4.79
N ILE A 122 34.32 -2.56 5.87
CA ILE A 122 33.47 -1.36 5.90
C ILE A 122 34.32 -0.08 5.89
N ALA A 123 35.38 -0.04 6.69
CA ALA A 123 36.34 1.06 6.70
C ALA A 123 37.00 1.23 5.33
N MET A 124 37.44 0.12 4.71
CA MET A 124 37.98 0.11 3.35
C MET A 124 37.01 0.70 2.35
N VAL A 125 35.79 0.16 2.20
CA VAL A 125 34.84 0.68 1.20
C VAL A 125 34.43 2.13 1.47
N LYS A 126 34.35 2.54 2.75
CA LYS A 126 34.03 3.92 3.15
C LYS A 126 35.14 4.89 2.75
N HIS A 127 36.41 4.50 2.92
CA HIS A 127 37.56 5.27 2.43
C HIS A 127 37.45 5.53 0.93
N TYR A 128 37.02 4.53 0.16
CA TYR A 128 36.81 4.68 -1.28
C TYR A 128 35.42 5.27 -1.67
N GLY A 129 34.63 5.80 -0.73
CA GLY A 129 33.34 6.45 -1.04
C GLY A 129 32.24 5.52 -1.57
N ILE A 130 32.30 4.21 -1.28
CA ILE A 130 31.33 3.21 -1.75
C ILE A 130 30.68 2.50 -0.56
N CYS A 131 29.40 2.16 -0.67
CA CYS A 131 28.73 1.35 0.34
C CYS A 131 29.09 -0.14 0.24
N LYS A 132 29.18 -0.83 1.39
CA LYS A 132 29.54 -2.26 1.50
C LYS A 132 28.74 -3.16 0.55
N THR A 133 27.43 -2.93 0.45
CA THR A 133 26.53 -3.74 -0.40
C THR A 133 26.85 -3.59 -1.89
N THR A 134 27.28 -2.42 -2.34
CA THR A 134 27.70 -2.19 -3.73
C THR A 134 29.01 -2.92 -4.02
N TYR A 135 30.00 -2.81 -3.14
CA TYR A 135 31.26 -3.54 -3.26
C TYR A 135 31.03 -5.06 -3.30
N GLU A 136 30.25 -5.61 -2.37
CA GLU A 136 29.98 -7.06 -2.29
C GLU A 136 29.27 -7.59 -3.53
N ARG A 137 28.32 -6.82 -4.05
CA ARG A 137 27.65 -7.16 -5.30
C ARG A 137 28.63 -7.15 -6.48
N ARG A 138 29.55 -6.19 -6.55
CA ARG A 138 30.57 -6.15 -7.62
C ARG A 138 31.50 -7.37 -7.53
N ILE A 139 32.06 -7.68 -6.37
CA ILE A 139 32.86 -8.90 -6.21
C ILE A 139 32.08 -10.16 -6.64
N LYS A 140 30.80 -10.28 -6.25
CA LYS A 140 29.95 -11.41 -6.66
C LYS A 140 29.68 -11.45 -8.18
N ASP A 141 29.65 -10.31 -8.82
CA ASP A 141 29.46 -10.17 -10.27
C ASP A 141 30.77 -10.38 -11.06
N GLY A 142 31.85 -10.81 -10.38
CA GLY A 142 33.14 -11.16 -10.98
C GLY A 142 34.09 -10.00 -11.20
N TYR A 143 33.82 -8.83 -10.59
CA TYR A 143 34.76 -7.70 -10.65
C TYR A 143 35.92 -7.92 -9.65
N ASP A 144 37.11 -7.47 -10.01
CA ASP A 144 38.27 -7.46 -9.12
C ASP A 144 38.11 -6.40 -8.01
N GLN A 145 39.03 -6.38 -7.05
CA GLN A 145 38.98 -5.46 -5.91
C GLN A 145 39.17 -4.00 -6.36
N ARG A 146 40.05 -3.74 -7.34
CA ARG A 146 40.33 -2.42 -7.90
C ARG A 146 39.08 -1.82 -8.53
N ALA A 147 38.47 -2.47 -9.51
CA ALA A 147 37.24 -1.99 -10.14
C ALA A 147 36.08 -1.88 -9.14
N SER A 148 36.01 -2.82 -8.19
CA SER A 148 34.98 -2.79 -7.15
C SER A 148 35.07 -1.57 -6.25
N LEU A 149 36.29 -1.10 -5.95
CA LEU A 149 36.56 0.06 -5.09
C LEU A 149 36.65 1.38 -5.85
N LEU A 150 37.06 1.41 -7.12
CA LEU A 150 37.28 2.67 -7.82
C LEU A 150 36.07 3.18 -8.59
N ILE A 151 35.21 2.29 -9.11
CA ILE A 151 34.04 2.71 -9.88
C ILE A 151 33.06 3.50 -9.00
N PRO A 152 32.65 4.72 -9.38
CA PRO A 152 31.76 5.56 -8.56
C PRO A 152 30.47 4.87 -8.12
N SER A 153 29.99 5.24 -6.93
CA SER A 153 28.70 4.77 -6.42
C SER A 153 27.56 5.26 -7.32
N GLY A 154 26.52 4.44 -7.51
CA GLY A 154 25.39 4.74 -8.41
C GLY A 154 25.51 4.15 -9.81
N ILE A 155 26.72 3.80 -10.26
CA ILE A 155 26.90 3.09 -11.54
C ILE A 155 26.59 1.60 -11.36
N ILE A 156 25.55 1.13 -12.05
CA ILE A 156 25.15 -0.27 -12.09
C ILE A 156 25.69 -0.87 -13.38
N LEU A 157 26.86 -1.50 -13.32
CA LEU A 157 27.56 -2.04 -14.49
C LEU A 157 26.74 -3.09 -15.26
N LYS A 158 25.90 -3.87 -14.56
CA LYS A 158 24.92 -4.79 -15.21
C LYS A 158 23.95 -4.09 -16.17
N ARG A 159 23.68 -2.79 -15.99
CA ARG A 159 22.86 -2.02 -16.93
C ARG A 159 23.65 -1.53 -18.13
N ILE A 160 24.96 -1.33 -17.95
CA ILE A 160 25.88 -0.87 -18.97
C ILE A 160 26.23 -2.05 -19.90
N PHE A 161 26.65 -3.18 -19.34
CA PHE A 161 27.06 -4.37 -20.09
C PHE A 161 25.88 -5.31 -20.40
N LYS A 162 24.81 -4.79 -21.01
CA LYS A 162 23.70 -5.67 -21.45
C LYS A 162 24.10 -6.46 -22.71
N PRO A 163 23.72 -7.75 -22.84
CA PRO A 163 24.11 -8.60 -23.97
C PRO A 163 23.66 -8.12 -25.36
N SER A 164 22.71 -7.18 -25.43
CA SER A 164 22.12 -6.71 -26.69
C SER A 164 23.02 -5.75 -27.49
N MET A 165 24.24 -5.47 -27.05
CA MET A 165 25.14 -4.48 -27.67
C MET A 165 26.57 -5.02 -27.91
N VAL A 166 26.71 -6.33 -28.06
CA VAL A 166 28.01 -6.97 -28.27
C VAL A 166 28.24 -7.18 -29.77
N THR A 167 29.27 -6.55 -30.31
CA THR A 167 29.86 -6.96 -31.59
C THR A 167 31.02 -7.88 -31.28
N VAL A 168 30.93 -9.13 -31.73
CA VAL A 168 32.00 -10.12 -31.56
C VAL A 168 32.91 -10.05 -32.79
N SER A 169 34.11 -9.50 -32.64
CA SER A 169 35.19 -9.68 -33.61
C SER A 169 36.34 -10.42 -32.91
N GLY A 170 36.39 -11.74 -33.06
CA GLY A 170 37.35 -12.60 -32.34
C GLY A 170 36.91 -12.95 -30.91
N GLU A 171 37.88 -13.21 -30.02
CA GLU A 171 37.67 -13.65 -28.63
C GLU A 171 37.31 -12.51 -27.65
N THR A 172 37.45 -11.26 -28.07
CA THR A 172 37.20 -10.08 -27.23
C THR A 172 35.82 -9.49 -27.48
N GLU A 173 35.01 -9.36 -26.42
CA GLU A 173 33.72 -8.67 -26.45
C GLU A 173 33.89 -7.15 -26.38
N TYR A 174 33.36 -6.43 -27.38
CA TYR A 174 33.27 -4.97 -27.40
C TYR A 174 31.87 -4.51 -27.01
N TYR A 175 31.79 -3.36 -26.33
CA TYR A 175 30.55 -2.78 -25.85
C TYR A 175 30.43 -1.33 -26.33
N ALA A 176 29.32 -1.01 -27.01
CA ALA A 176 28.98 0.36 -27.38
C ALA A 176 28.11 1.00 -26.29
N ILE A 177 28.65 1.97 -25.54
CA ILE A 177 27.95 2.61 -24.41
C ILE A 177 28.13 4.12 -24.43
N SER A 178 27.23 4.86 -23.76
CA SER A 178 27.49 6.25 -23.37
C SER A 178 27.87 6.30 -21.90
N CYS A 179 29.04 6.86 -21.59
CA CYS A 179 29.53 6.97 -20.22
C CYS A 179 28.51 7.76 -19.37
N PRO A 180 28.03 7.24 -18.24
CA PRO A 180 27.03 7.93 -17.41
C PRO A 180 27.60 9.15 -16.68
N ILE A 181 28.91 9.39 -16.72
CA ILE A 181 29.58 10.52 -16.05
C ILE A 181 29.85 11.65 -17.04
N CYS A 182 30.58 11.40 -18.14
CA CYS A 182 30.93 12.42 -19.14
C CYS A 182 30.08 12.41 -20.41
N LEU A 183 29.16 11.45 -20.57
CA LEU A 183 28.32 11.27 -21.76
C LEU A 183 29.05 10.91 -23.06
N GLU A 184 30.37 10.70 -23.00
CA GLU A 184 31.17 10.23 -24.13
C GLU A 184 30.69 8.86 -24.62
N LYS A 185 30.62 8.69 -25.95
CA LYS A 185 30.26 7.41 -26.58
C LYS A 185 31.53 6.57 -26.71
N LEU A 186 31.55 5.43 -26.06
CA LEU A 186 32.67 4.48 -26.04
C LEU A 186 32.26 3.23 -26.82
N VAL A 187 33.18 2.71 -27.63
CA VAL A 187 33.08 1.40 -28.28
C VAL A 187 34.38 0.66 -27.99
N GLU A 188 34.47 0.09 -26.79
CA GLU A 188 35.72 -0.47 -26.27
C GLU A 188 35.47 -1.81 -25.56
N SER A 189 36.56 -2.46 -25.12
CA SER A 189 36.44 -3.70 -24.35
C SER A 189 35.83 -3.41 -22.96
N LYS A 190 35.36 -4.47 -22.29
CA LYS A 190 34.84 -4.37 -20.92
C LYS A 190 35.87 -3.77 -19.95
N LEU A 191 37.16 -4.07 -20.14
CA LEU A 191 38.24 -3.57 -19.28
C LEU A 191 38.49 -2.08 -19.53
N ASP A 192 38.55 -1.66 -20.79
CA ASP A 192 38.79 -0.26 -21.16
C ASP A 192 37.66 0.65 -20.65
N ILE A 193 36.41 0.20 -20.76
CA ILE A 193 35.25 0.91 -20.19
C ILE A 193 35.38 1.05 -18.67
N ILE A 194 35.84 0.00 -17.98
CA ILE A 194 36.06 0.06 -16.54
C ILE A 194 37.16 1.08 -16.22
N GLU A 195 38.26 1.06 -16.96
CA GLU A 195 39.37 1.99 -16.76
C GLU A 195 38.95 3.44 -17.03
N HIS A 196 38.16 3.69 -18.09
CA HIS A 196 37.55 4.98 -18.35
C HIS A 196 36.69 5.47 -17.17
N LEU A 197 35.88 4.59 -16.56
CA LEU A 197 35.07 4.92 -15.39
C LEU A 197 35.93 5.20 -14.13
N ILE A 198 37.09 4.56 -14.02
CA ILE A 198 38.05 4.79 -12.94
C ILE A 198 38.71 6.17 -13.11
N GLN A 199 39.12 6.53 -14.32
CA GLN A 199 39.72 7.83 -14.61
C GLN A 199 38.81 9.02 -14.24
N HIS A 200 37.48 8.86 -14.34
CA HIS A 200 36.55 9.89 -13.85
C HIS A 200 36.69 10.16 -12.36
N ARG A 201 37.04 9.16 -11.57
CA ARG A 201 37.26 9.36 -10.14
C ARG A 201 38.54 10.13 -9.87
N GLU A 202 39.63 9.72 -10.52
CA GLU A 202 40.94 10.37 -10.39
C GLU A 202 40.88 11.83 -10.87
N LYS A 203 40.22 12.09 -12.01
CA LYS A 203 39.99 13.44 -12.51
C LYS A 203 39.06 14.24 -11.58
N ASN A 204 38.06 13.62 -10.95
CA ASN A 204 37.17 14.32 -10.03
C ASN A 204 37.86 14.80 -8.73
N GLU A 205 38.98 14.20 -8.31
CA GLU A 205 39.76 14.74 -7.19
C GLU A 205 40.41 16.10 -7.51
N SER A 206 40.72 16.38 -8.79
CA SER A 206 41.19 17.69 -9.25
C SER A 206 40.09 18.73 -9.54
N ILE A 207 38.81 18.34 -9.54
CA ILE A 207 37.68 19.22 -9.93
C ILE A 207 37.09 20.01 -8.74
N ASN A 208 37.58 19.80 -7.51
CA ASN A 208 37.03 20.39 -6.29
C ASN A 208 37.38 21.88 -6.01
N LYS A 209 37.68 22.67 -7.05
CA LYS A 209 37.63 24.14 -6.99
C LYS A 209 36.98 24.75 -8.24
N LYS A 210 35.91 24.13 -8.76
CA LYS A 210 35.06 24.85 -9.72
C LYS A 210 34.19 25.83 -8.93
N GLU A 211 34.49 27.13 -9.05
CA GLU A 211 33.53 28.18 -8.70
C GLU A 211 32.28 27.96 -9.56
N TYR A 212 31.13 27.84 -8.92
CA TYR A 212 29.85 27.70 -9.59
C TYR A 212 29.18 29.07 -9.66
N ILE A 213 28.77 29.51 -10.85
CA ILE A 213 28.00 30.75 -11.03
C ILE A 213 26.55 30.36 -11.31
N VAL A 214 25.62 30.81 -10.45
CA VAL A 214 24.17 30.59 -10.61
C VAL A 214 23.46 31.90 -10.27
N PHE A 215 22.63 32.42 -11.18
CA PHE A 215 21.95 33.71 -11.02
C PHE A 215 22.92 34.87 -10.67
N ASN A 216 24.07 34.91 -11.33
CA ASN A 216 25.17 35.87 -11.08
C ASN A 216 25.76 35.84 -9.66
N LYS A 217 25.43 34.83 -8.83
CA LYS A 217 26.11 34.59 -7.56
C LYS A 217 27.15 33.49 -7.71
N LYS A 218 28.33 33.71 -7.14
CA LYS A 218 29.40 32.71 -7.06
C LYS A 218 29.19 31.83 -5.83
N PHE A 219 29.37 30.52 -6.01
CA PHE A 219 29.29 29.52 -4.95
C PHE A 219 30.52 28.62 -5.01
N ASN A 220 31.06 28.24 -3.86
CA ASN A 220 32.25 27.41 -3.75
C ASN A 220 31.93 25.91 -3.89
N SER A 221 30.66 25.53 -3.73
CA SER A 221 30.22 24.15 -3.89
C SER A 221 28.77 24.03 -4.32
N LEU A 222 28.43 22.90 -4.93
CA LEU A 222 27.04 22.55 -5.23
C LEU A 222 26.19 22.43 -3.95
N ASN A 223 26.79 22.10 -2.80
CA ASN A 223 26.08 22.05 -1.52
C ASN A 223 25.63 23.45 -1.08
N GLU A 224 26.49 24.45 -1.26
CA GLU A 224 26.20 25.84 -0.91
C GLU A 224 25.01 26.39 -1.74
N ILE A 225 24.99 26.11 -3.05
CA ILE A 225 23.84 26.40 -3.92
C ILE A 225 22.56 25.73 -3.40
N CYS A 226 22.69 24.47 -3.00
CA CYS A 226 21.55 23.66 -2.53
C CYS A 226 20.99 24.17 -1.19
N GLU A 227 21.86 24.60 -0.28
CA GLU A 227 21.49 25.17 1.02
C GLU A 227 20.83 26.54 0.85
N GLU A 228 21.44 27.45 0.08
CA GLU A 228 20.92 28.80 -0.20
C GLU A 228 19.54 28.76 -0.88
N LEU A 229 19.39 27.90 -1.90
CA LEU A 229 18.14 27.81 -2.67
C LEU A 229 17.16 26.80 -2.06
N LEU A 230 17.54 26.13 -0.97
CA LEU A 230 16.76 25.10 -0.29
C LEU A 230 16.27 24.02 -1.28
N ILE A 231 17.18 23.52 -2.12
CA ILE A 231 16.99 22.43 -3.09
C ILE A 231 17.92 21.27 -2.75
N THR A 232 17.59 20.04 -3.18
CA THR A 232 18.45 18.89 -2.86
C THR A 232 19.54 18.68 -3.90
N LYS A 233 20.77 18.41 -3.46
CA LYS A 233 21.92 18.09 -4.32
C LYS A 233 21.60 17.02 -5.36
N SER A 234 20.91 15.96 -4.94
CA SER A 234 20.54 14.85 -5.82
C SER A 234 19.50 15.23 -6.88
N ALA A 235 18.68 16.25 -6.66
CA ALA A 235 17.77 16.77 -7.68
C ALA A 235 18.54 17.55 -8.75
N VAL A 236 19.45 18.44 -8.33
CA VAL A 236 20.29 19.22 -9.25
C VAL A 236 21.17 18.29 -10.09
N GLN A 237 21.87 17.35 -9.45
CA GLN A 237 22.69 16.35 -10.15
C GLN A 237 21.89 15.49 -11.13
N ARG A 238 20.63 15.18 -10.83
CA ARG A 238 19.76 14.41 -11.73
C ARG A 238 19.41 15.18 -13.00
N TRP A 239 19.19 16.49 -12.91
CA TRP A 239 18.94 17.34 -14.08
C TRP A 239 20.22 17.58 -14.88
N MET A 240 21.35 17.82 -14.22
CA MET A 240 22.65 17.89 -14.91
C MET A 240 22.98 16.58 -15.65
N GLY A 241 22.71 15.42 -15.03
CA GLY A 241 22.87 14.11 -15.69
C GLY A 241 21.91 13.85 -16.86
N ARG A 242 20.94 14.74 -17.12
CA ARG A 242 20.10 14.74 -18.32
C ARG A 242 20.60 15.72 -19.39
N GLY A 243 21.76 16.35 -19.18
CA GLY A 243 22.37 17.30 -20.12
C GLY A 243 21.96 18.76 -19.92
N PHE A 244 21.31 19.13 -18.80
CA PHE A 244 20.99 20.52 -18.50
C PHE A 244 22.20 21.24 -17.89
N GLU A 245 22.39 22.50 -18.26
CA GLU A 245 23.37 23.38 -17.61
C GLU A 245 23.02 23.59 -16.13
N LEU A 246 24.00 23.98 -15.30
CA LEU A 246 23.79 24.09 -13.86
C LEU A 246 22.64 25.04 -13.50
N GLU A 247 22.58 26.20 -14.15
CA GLU A 247 21.54 27.20 -13.92
C GLU A 247 20.15 26.68 -14.33
N GLU A 248 20.04 26.01 -15.48
CA GLU A 248 18.81 25.37 -15.93
C GLU A 248 18.36 24.24 -14.98
N ALA A 249 19.30 23.42 -14.53
CA ALA A 249 19.05 22.34 -13.58
C ALA A 249 18.52 22.88 -12.25
N VAL A 250 19.06 24.00 -11.76
CA VAL A 250 18.58 24.73 -10.58
C VAL A 250 17.17 25.28 -10.82
N ILE A 251 16.92 25.94 -11.96
CA ILE A 251 15.59 26.47 -12.33
C ILE A 251 14.56 25.33 -12.35
N HIS A 252 14.89 24.17 -12.91
CA HIS A 252 14.02 23.00 -12.92
C HIS A 252 13.72 22.47 -11.51
N CYS A 253 14.72 22.47 -10.63
CA CYS A 253 14.53 22.12 -9.23
C CYS A 253 13.60 23.11 -8.52
N MET A 254 13.76 24.41 -8.74
CA MET A 254 12.91 25.46 -8.16
C MET A 254 11.47 25.41 -8.67
N LYS A 255 11.26 25.18 -9.99
CA LYS A 255 9.92 24.98 -10.57
C LYS A 255 9.20 23.77 -9.96
N ASN A 256 9.93 22.68 -9.73
CA ASN A 256 9.38 21.50 -9.07
C ASN A 256 9.20 21.70 -7.57
N LYS A 257 10.04 22.50 -6.90
CA LYS A 257 9.87 22.88 -5.50
C LYS A 257 8.60 23.70 -5.30
N ARG A 258 8.26 24.63 -6.19
CA ARG A 258 6.97 25.34 -6.15
C ARG A 258 5.79 24.37 -6.29
N LYS A 259 5.88 23.40 -7.20
CA LYS A 259 4.88 22.31 -7.30
C LYS A 259 4.87 21.45 -6.03
N GLU A 260 6.03 21.15 -5.45
CA GLU A 260 6.16 20.37 -4.23
C GLU A 260 5.71 21.14 -2.99
N GLU A 261 5.84 22.46 -2.86
CA GLU A 261 5.31 23.26 -1.75
C GLU A 261 3.79 23.42 -1.88
N LEU A 262 3.29 23.53 -3.11
CA LEU A 262 1.86 23.39 -3.41
C LEU A 262 1.32 22.00 -3.03
N VAL A 263 2.14 20.94 -3.16
CA VAL A 263 1.80 19.55 -2.81
C VAL A 263 2.15 19.18 -1.35
N LYS A 264 3.13 19.87 -0.74
CA LYS A 264 3.63 19.76 0.66
C LYS A 264 2.85 20.69 1.59
N LYS A 265 1.82 21.39 1.11
CA LYS A 265 0.65 21.72 1.94
C LYS A 265 0.14 20.41 2.53
N LYS A 266 0.67 20.09 3.73
CA LYS A 266 0.29 19.08 4.72
C LYS A 266 -0.25 17.80 4.06
N SER A 267 0.44 16.65 4.19
CA SER A 267 -0.06 15.36 3.63
C SER A 267 -1.58 15.28 3.79
N LYS A 268 -2.32 14.82 2.78
CA LYS A 268 -3.80 14.81 2.78
C LYS A 268 -4.39 14.44 4.15
N ARG A 269 -3.76 13.50 4.85
CA ARG A 269 -4.00 13.11 6.24
C ARG A 269 -3.89 14.25 7.27
N VAL A 270 -2.81 15.02 7.24
CA VAL A 270 -2.55 16.19 8.09
C VAL A 270 -3.54 17.32 7.79
N MET A 271 -3.87 17.62 6.52
CA MET A 271 -4.94 18.59 6.20
C MET A 271 -6.28 18.12 6.76
N CYS A 272 -6.68 16.89 6.47
CA CYS A 272 -7.94 16.33 6.96
C CYS A 272 -8.00 16.35 8.50
N LYS A 273 -6.90 16.01 9.17
CA LYS A 273 -6.79 16.06 10.64
C LYS A 273 -6.93 17.49 11.19
N HIS A 274 -6.31 18.48 10.54
CA HIS A 274 -6.38 19.88 10.95
C HIS A 274 -7.81 20.42 10.90
N TYR A 275 -8.53 20.15 9.81
CA TYR A 275 -9.93 20.58 9.63
C TYR A 275 -10.97 19.62 10.25
N GLY A 276 -10.54 18.64 11.04
CA GLY A 276 -11.44 17.72 11.74
C GLY A 276 -12.32 16.82 10.85
N ILE A 277 -11.89 16.55 9.62
CA ILE A 277 -12.60 15.73 8.63
C ILE A 277 -11.83 14.44 8.32
N SER A 278 -12.55 13.38 7.94
CA SER A 278 -11.89 12.13 7.54
C SER A 278 -11.36 12.21 6.10
N GLU A 279 -10.26 11.53 5.81
CA GLU A 279 -9.73 11.43 4.44
C GLU A 279 -10.75 10.87 3.44
N VAL A 280 -11.61 9.95 3.89
CA VAL A 280 -12.68 9.36 3.08
C VAL A 280 -13.73 10.41 2.72
N THR A 281 -14.10 11.27 3.67
CA THR A 281 -15.05 12.38 3.43
C THR A 281 -14.46 13.38 2.44
N TYR A 282 -13.19 13.76 2.62
CA TYR A 282 -12.48 14.66 1.71
C TYR A 282 -12.46 14.10 0.27
N GLU A 283 -12.09 12.83 0.08
CA GLU A 283 -12.10 12.23 -1.27
C GLU A 283 -13.48 12.14 -1.89
N LYS A 284 -14.52 11.83 -1.09
CA LYS A 284 -15.91 11.82 -1.58
C LYS A 284 -16.33 13.20 -2.06
N ARG A 285 -15.93 14.26 -1.37
CA ARG A 285 -16.18 15.65 -1.78
C ARG A 285 -15.40 15.97 -3.06
N ILE A 286 -14.10 15.73 -3.14
CA ILE A 286 -13.34 15.96 -4.39
C ILE A 286 -13.97 15.21 -5.58
N LYS A 287 -14.38 13.94 -5.42
CA LYS A 287 -15.04 13.15 -6.47
C LYS A 287 -16.42 13.69 -6.88
N ALA A 288 -17.09 14.41 -5.99
CA ALA A 288 -18.36 15.04 -6.27
C ALA A 288 -18.22 16.46 -6.86
N GLY A 289 -17.00 16.87 -7.24
CA GLY A 289 -16.70 18.12 -7.95
C GLY A 289 -16.40 19.31 -7.05
N TYR A 290 -16.18 19.09 -5.75
CA TYR A 290 -15.85 20.17 -4.81
C TYR A 290 -14.39 20.56 -4.98
N ASN A 291 -14.10 21.86 -4.95
CA ASN A 291 -12.71 22.31 -4.89
C ASN A 291 -12.08 21.92 -3.53
N GLN A 292 -10.76 22.05 -3.42
CA GLN A 292 -10.03 21.65 -2.21
C GLN A 292 -10.46 22.43 -0.97
N ARG A 293 -10.74 23.73 -1.10
CA ARG A 293 -11.20 24.62 -0.01
C ARG A 293 -12.56 24.17 0.54
N ALA A 294 -13.56 24.00 -0.34
CA ALA A 294 -14.89 23.49 0.01
C ALA A 294 -14.81 22.09 0.64
N SER A 295 -13.96 21.22 0.09
CA SER A 295 -13.80 19.86 0.60
C SER A 295 -13.30 19.82 2.04
N LEU A 296 -12.51 20.82 2.45
CA LEU A 296 -11.95 20.95 3.79
C LEU A 296 -12.90 21.66 4.76
N LEU A 297 -13.48 22.79 4.34
CA LEU A 297 -14.16 23.73 5.25
C LEU A 297 -15.65 23.44 5.46
N ILE A 298 -16.35 22.76 4.54
CA ILE A 298 -17.77 22.47 4.73
C ILE A 298 -17.96 21.60 5.99
N PRO A 299 -18.79 22.02 6.95
CA PRO A 299 -18.98 21.30 8.22
C PRO A 299 -19.38 19.83 8.06
N LYS A 300 -18.93 18.99 8.99
CA LYS A 300 -19.26 17.55 9.03
C LYS A 300 -20.74 17.37 9.31
N GLY A 301 -21.46 16.71 8.40
CA GLY A 301 -22.91 16.45 8.51
C GLY A 301 -23.71 17.09 7.37
N ILE A 302 -23.16 18.10 6.71
CA ILE A 302 -23.78 18.69 5.53
C ILE A 302 -23.46 17.82 4.31
N ASN A 303 -24.50 17.20 3.75
CA ASN A 303 -24.44 16.47 2.49
C ASN A 303 -25.06 17.33 1.39
N LEU A 304 -24.22 18.12 0.73
CA LEU A 304 -24.64 19.04 -0.32
C LEU A 304 -25.26 18.32 -1.53
N ASN A 305 -24.87 17.07 -1.81
CA ASN A 305 -25.53 16.29 -2.86
C ASN A 305 -26.97 15.91 -2.48
N LYS A 306 -27.29 15.80 -1.19
CA LYS A 306 -28.67 15.60 -0.72
C LYS A 306 -29.45 16.92 -0.83
N ILE A 307 -28.83 18.02 -0.40
CA ILE A 307 -29.40 19.37 -0.43
C ILE A 307 -29.77 19.77 -1.87
N PHE A 308 -28.81 19.66 -2.81
CA PHE A 308 -29.04 20.01 -4.22
C PHE A 308 -29.94 19.03 -4.99
N LYS A 309 -30.24 17.85 -4.41
CA LYS A 309 -31.22 16.91 -4.98
C LYS A 309 -32.64 17.18 -4.51
N SER A 310 -32.81 17.80 -3.34
CA SER A 310 -34.12 18.10 -2.75
C SER A 310 -34.61 19.52 -3.02
N SER A 311 -33.74 20.39 -3.50
CA SER A 311 -34.05 21.78 -3.85
C SER A 311 -34.81 21.86 -5.18
N MET A 312 -35.74 22.82 -5.26
CA MET A 312 -36.48 23.14 -6.47
C MET A 312 -35.59 23.91 -7.44
N ASP A 313 -35.45 23.42 -8.67
CA ASP A 313 -34.68 24.08 -9.73
C ASP A 313 -35.47 25.32 -10.21
N LEU A 314 -34.95 26.51 -9.97
CA LEU A 314 -35.46 27.76 -10.57
C LEU A 314 -34.55 28.13 -11.76
N PHE A 315 -35.15 28.38 -12.91
CA PHE A 315 -34.43 28.67 -14.16
C PHE A 315 -34.45 30.17 -14.47
N SER A 316 -33.26 30.77 -14.61
CA SER A 316 -33.06 32.03 -15.34
C SER A 316 -31.85 31.88 -16.26
N GLU A 317 -32.04 32.09 -17.57
CA GLU A 317 -31.01 32.40 -18.58
C GLU A 317 -29.63 31.72 -18.45
N ASN A 318 -29.60 30.40 -18.20
CA ASN A 318 -28.41 29.51 -18.11
C ASN A 318 -27.80 29.25 -16.72
N THR A 319 -28.35 29.82 -15.64
CA THR A 319 -27.87 29.51 -14.28
C THR A 319 -28.97 28.83 -13.46
N LYS A 320 -28.65 27.66 -12.90
CA LYS A 320 -29.55 26.96 -11.97
C LYS A 320 -29.48 27.59 -10.59
N TYR A 321 -30.62 28.07 -10.10
CA TYR A 321 -30.79 28.54 -8.74
C TYR A 321 -31.37 27.43 -7.87
N TYR A 322 -30.99 27.45 -6.59
CA TYR A 322 -31.43 26.47 -5.61
C TYR A 322 -32.03 27.20 -4.41
N ALA A 323 -33.31 26.94 -4.14
CA ALA A 323 -33.95 27.37 -2.91
C ALA A 323 -33.62 26.39 -1.77
N ILE A 324 -32.86 26.84 -0.77
CA ILE A 324 -32.51 26.04 0.41
C ILE A 324 -32.55 26.87 1.69
N THR A 325 -32.96 26.25 2.80
CA THR A 325 -32.75 26.81 4.14
C THR A 325 -31.45 26.25 4.71
N CYS A 326 -30.50 27.11 5.05
CA CYS A 326 -29.22 26.67 5.60
C CYS A 326 -29.45 25.96 6.94
N PRO A 327 -29.06 24.68 7.11
CA PRO A 327 -29.29 23.94 8.36
C PRO A 327 -28.44 24.41 9.56
N ILE A 328 -27.52 25.37 9.34
CA ILE A 328 -26.66 25.93 10.38
C ILE A 328 -27.27 27.22 10.95
N CYS A 329 -27.61 28.18 10.09
CA CYS A 329 -28.11 29.50 10.49
C CYS A 329 -29.58 29.76 10.16
N ASN A 330 -30.29 28.79 9.59
CA ASN A 330 -31.68 28.91 9.13
C ASN A 330 -31.97 30.03 8.13
N VAL A 331 -30.94 30.61 7.51
CA VAL A 331 -31.12 31.60 6.42
C VAL A 331 -31.66 30.89 5.18
N GLU A 332 -32.77 31.37 4.66
CA GLU A 332 -33.29 30.97 3.36
C GLU A 332 -32.45 31.62 2.25
N MET A 333 -31.97 30.81 1.32
CA MET A 333 -31.14 31.23 0.22
C MET A 333 -31.79 30.77 -1.08
N ASN A 334 -31.85 31.67 -2.06
CA ASN A 334 -32.22 31.35 -3.43
C ASN A 334 -31.10 31.82 -4.34
N GLU A 335 -30.04 31.03 -4.42
CA GLU A 335 -28.76 31.44 -5.01
C GLU A 335 -28.17 30.33 -5.91
N PRO A 336 -27.24 30.65 -6.81
CA PRO A 336 -26.52 29.64 -7.57
C PRO A 336 -25.67 28.74 -6.66
N LYS A 337 -25.42 27.51 -7.14
CA LYS A 337 -24.66 26.48 -6.40
C LYS A 337 -23.33 26.98 -5.82
N SER A 338 -22.61 27.85 -6.54
CA SER A 338 -21.34 28.43 -6.10
C SER A 338 -21.48 29.22 -4.80
N ASN A 339 -22.49 30.08 -4.72
CA ASN A 339 -22.66 30.98 -3.58
C ASN A 339 -23.16 30.21 -2.36
N ILE A 340 -24.05 29.23 -2.57
CA ILE A 340 -24.47 28.31 -1.52
C ILE A 340 -23.26 27.57 -0.92
N ILE A 341 -22.35 27.10 -1.76
CA ILE A 341 -21.10 26.46 -1.28
C ILE A 341 -20.26 27.46 -0.49
N GLU A 342 -20.11 28.70 -0.97
CA GLU A 342 -19.35 29.75 -0.28
C GLU A 342 -19.97 30.10 1.08
N HIS A 343 -21.29 30.17 1.17
CA HIS A 343 -22.01 30.35 2.44
C HIS A 343 -21.67 29.24 3.45
N PHE A 344 -21.62 27.97 3.02
CA PHE A 344 -21.20 26.88 3.91
C PHE A 344 -19.71 26.90 4.26
N ILE A 345 -18.86 27.44 3.38
CA ILE A 345 -17.44 27.67 3.68
C ILE A 345 -17.29 28.72 4.78
N GLN A 346 -18.06 29.82 4.74
CA GLN A 346 -18.04 30.86 5.76
C GLN A 346 -18.37 30.33 7.15
N HIS A 347 -19.31 29.37 7.27
CA HIS A 347 -19.57 28.67 8.54
C HIS A 347 -18.38 27.83 9.02
N GLY A 348 -17.63 27.23 8.09
CA GLY A 348 -16.39 26.52 8.39
C GLY A 348 -15.29 27.45 8.92
N GLU A 349 -15.16 28.63 8.31
CA GLU A 349 -14.13 29.63 8.66
C GLU A 349 -14.42 30.31 10.01
N LYS A 350 -15.68 30.66 10.28
CA LYS A 350 -16.09 31.15 11.62
C LYS A 350 -15.82 30.16 12.74
N LYS A 351 -15.75 28.85 12.44
CA LYS A 351 -15.40 27.84 13.44
C LYS A 351 -13.91 27.83 13.79
N GLU A 352 -13.04 28.24 12.87
CA GLU A 352 -11.59 28.31 13.12
C GLU A 352 -11.22 29.50 14.01
N THR A 353 -11.91 30.63 13.88
CA THR A 353 -11.68 31.80 14.74
C THR A 353 -12.02 31.52 16.21
N ILE A 354 -13.09 30.76 16.47
CA ILE A 354 -13.51 30.36 17.83
C ILE A 354 -12.46 29.48 18.55
N ASN A 355 -11.54 28.82 17.83
CA ASN A 355 -10.50 28.00 18.45
C ASN A 355 -9.27 28.80 18.92
N ASN A 356 -9.13 30.07 18.56
CA ASN A 356 -7.96 30.88 18.87
C ASN A 356 -8.21 32.02 19.87
N GLU A 357 -9.46 32.29 20.25
CA GLU A 357 -9.81 33.35 21.21
C GLU A 357 -10.15 32.79 22.60
N LYS A 358 -9.74 33.50 23.65
CA LYS A 358 -10.12 33.21 25.04
C LYS A 358 -11.65 33.31 25.15
N TYR A 359 -12.30 32.23 25.53
CA TYR A 359 -13.75 32.12 25.59
C TYR A 359 -14.36 33.10 26.60
N THR A 360 -15.35 33.92 26.19
CA THR A 360 -16.09 34.81 27.11
C THR A 360 -17.55 34.35 27.18
N VAL A 361 -18.07 34.11 28.39
CA VAL A 361 -19.46 33.67 28.63
C VAL A 361 -19.98 34.42 29.85
N PHE A 362 -21.15 35.07 29.75
CA PHE A 362 -21.72 35.89 30.85
C PHE A 362 -20.71 36.86 31.47
N ASN A 363 -19.96 37.58 30.63
CA ASN A 363 -18.87 38.50 31.03
C ASN A 363 -17.70 37.88 31.81
N LYS A 364 -17.62 36.55 31.93
CA LYS A 364 -16.44 35.86 32.48
C LYS A 364 -15.57 35.30 31.36
N LYS A 365 -14.26 35.50 31.48
CA LYS A 365 -13.25 34.93 30.57
C LYS A 365 -12.81 33.55 31.08
N TYR A 366 -12.78 32.57 30.19
CA TYR A 366 -12.42 31.19 30.45
C TYR A 366 -11.21 30.77 29.61
N GLY A 367 -10.27 30.04 30.23
CA GLY A 367 -9.10 29.51 29.53
C GLY A 367 -9.36 28.25 28.71
N SER A 368 -10.49 27.57 28.92
CA SER A 368 -10.86 26.35 28.20
C SER A 368 -12.37 26.07 28.27
N LEU A 369 -12.87 25.28 27.32
CA LEU A 369 -14.25 24.78 27.33
C LEU A 369 -14.52 23.89 28.56
N GLU A 370 -13.52 23.17 29.07
CA GLU A 370 -13.63 22.39 30.30
C GLU A 370 -13.97 23.26 31.51
N LYS A 371 -13.35 24.44 31.62
CA LYS A 371 -13.62 25.38 32.73
C LYS A 371 -15.04 25.93 32.65
N ILE A 372 -15.54 26.23 31.44
CA ILE A 372 -16.95 26.62 31.22
C ILE A 372 -17.89 25.50 31.63
N CYS A 373 -17.60 24.26 31.21
CA CYS A 373 -18.43 23.10 31.54
C CYS A 373 -18.48 22.83 33.06
N GLN A 374 -17.36 23.00 33.77
CA GLN A 374 -17.28 22.87 35.22
C GLN A 374 -18.09 23.96 35.93
N ASP A 375 -17.83 25.23 35.62
CA ASP A 375 -18.47 26.37 36.29
C ASP A 375 -19.98 26.41 36.05
N HIS A 376 -20.43 25.99 34.86
CA HIS A 376 -21.85 25.96 34.51
C HIS A 376 -22.47 24.57 34.64
N SER A 377 -21.79 23.58 35.25
CA SER A 377 -22.26 22.18 35.39
C SER A 377 -22.93 21.61 34.11
N ILE A 378 -22.31 21.83 32.95
CA ILE A 378 -22.75 21.32 31.65
C ILE A 378 -21.81 20.19 31.24
N THR A 379 -22.34 19.15 30.59
CA THR A 379 -21.46 18.12 30.01
C THR A 379 -20.75 18.65 28.77
N ARG A 380 -19.44 18.43 28.69
CA ARG A 380 -18.63 18.85 27.53
C ARG A 380 -19.19 18.37 26.20
N SER A 381 -19.72 17.16 26.16
CA SER A 381 -20.29 16.57 24.95
C SER A 381 -21.55 17.31 24.47
N ALA A 382 -22.39 17.82 25.37
CA ALA A 382 -23.57 18.62 25.02
C ALA A 382 -23.16 19.99 24.46
N LEU A 383 -22.25 20.69 25.16
CA LEU A 383 -21.74 21.99 24.72
C LEU A 383 -21.02 21.87 23.37
N GLN A 384 -20.10 20.90 23.23
CA GLN A 384 -19.36 20.66 21.99
C GLN A 384 -20.29 20.32 20.80
N ARG A 385 -21.40 19.63 21.05
CA ARG A 385 -22.38 19.30 20.00
C ARG A 385 -23.04 20.57 19.44
N LYS A 386 -23.36 21.54 20.29
CA LYS A 386 -23.96 22.82 19.86
C LYS A 386 -22.96 23.72 19.15
N LEU A 387 -21.75 23.83 19.67
CA LEU A 387 -20.65 24.52 18.98
C LEU A 387 -20.36 23.88 17.61
N ASN A 388 -20.43 22.55 17.50
CA ASN A 388 -20.26 21.86 16.22
C ASN A 388 -21.39 22.13 15.20
N LEU A 389 -22.55 22.56 15.67
CA LEU A 389 -23.68 22.98 14.85
C LEU A 389 -23.64 24.48 14.52
N GLY A 390 -22.57 25.21 14.91
CA GLY A 390 -22.39 26.63 14.59
C GLY A 390 -23.07 27.60 15.56
N TRP A 391 -23.47 27.15 16.75
CA TRP A 391 -24.06 28.02 17.78
C TRP A 391 -22.97 28.91 18.40
N GLU A 392 -23.32 30.16 18.70
CA GLU A 392 -22.48 31.04 19.51
C GLU A 392 -22.28 30.44 20.92
N LEU A 393 -21.13 30.70 21.53
CA LEU A 393 -20.77 30.04 22.78
C LEU A 393 -21.76 30.32 23.91
N GLU A 394 -22.18 31.58 24.05
CA GLU A 394 -23.14 31.99 25.08
C GLU A 394 -24.54 31.41 24.84
N GLU A 395 -24.99 31.33 23.59
CA GLU A 395 -26.25 30.67 23.21
C GLU A 395 -26.20 29.17 23.49
N ALA A 396 -25.07 28.51 23.18
CA ALA A 396 -24.88 27.09 23.43
C ALA A 396 -24.89 26.78 24.94
N VAL A 397 -24.24 27.61 25.76
CA VAL A 397 -24.27 27.50 27.22
C VAL A 397 -25.69 27.72 27.75
N ASN A 398 -26.37 28.79 27.34
CA ASN A 398 -27.75 29.08 27.72
C ASN A 398 -28.70 27.95 27.34
N TYR A 399 -28.57 27.39 26.14
CA TYR A 399 -29.37 26.24 25.71
C TYR A 399 -29.14 25.03 26.61
N CYS A 400 -27.88 24.71 26.92
CA CYS A 400 -27.54 23.61 27.80
C CYS A 400 -28.05 23.81 29.24
N LEU A 401 -28.08 25.05 29.73
CA LEU A 401 -28.67 25.40 31.02
C LEU A 401 -30.20 25.25 31.01
N LYS A 402 -30.86 25.80 29.99
CA LYS A 402 -32.33 25.73 29.83
C LYS A 402 -32.84 24.29 29.62
N ASN A 403 -32.06 23.43 28.99
CA ASN A 403 -32.43 22.05 28.69
C ASN A 403 -31.79 21.02 29.64
N ARG A 404 -31.42 21.44 30.86
CA ARG A 404 -31.05 20.52 31.92
C ARG A 404 -32.25 19.63 32.24
N ARG A 405 -32.29 18.45 31.63
CA ARG A 405 -33.07 17.35 32.19
C ARG A 405 -32.42 17.03 33.53
N GLY A 406 -33.18 17.17 34.63
CA GLY A 406 -32.75 16.75 35.96
C GLY A 406 -32.19 15.32 35.96
N PRO A 407 -31.52 14.88 37.05
CA PRO A 407 -30.96 13.54 37.12
C PRO A 407 -32.01 12.52 36.69
N ARG A 408 -31.71 11.79 35.61
CA ARG A 408 -32.57 10.74 35.06
C ARG A 408 -32.64 9.62 36.09
N ILE A 409 -33.67 9.66 36.94
CA ILE A 409 -34.25 8.45 37.52
C ILE A 409 -34.75 7.64 36.32
N LYS A 410 -34.19 6.44 36.13
CA LYS A 410 -34.58 5.53 35.05
C LYS A 410 -35.98 4.99 35.32
N SER A 411 -37.02 5.69 34.88
CA SER A 411 -38.35 5.11 34.68
C SER A 411 -38.57 4.85 33.19
N GLY A 412 -38.99 3.63 32.88
CA GLY A 412 -39.22 3.14 31.54
C GLY A 412 -40.44 3.75 30.84
N LEU A 413 -40.63 3.29 29.60
CA LEU A 413 -41.76 3.47 28.68
C LEU A 413 -41.84 4.78 27.90
N SER A 414 -41.58 4.70 26.59
CA SER A 414 -42.63 4.66 25.54
C SER A 414 -42.05 4.89 24.13
N ASN A 415 -42.77 4.36 23.15
CA ASN A 415 -42.39 3.94 21.80
C ASN A 415 -42.18 5.08 20.77
N ILE A 416 -41.60 4.75 19.59
CA ILE A 416 -42.30 4.66 18.29
C ILE A 416 -41.33 4.22 17.18
N VAL A 417 -41.89 3.39 16.31
CA VAL A 417 -41.36 2.50 15.28
C VAL A 417 -40.94 3.23 13.99
N HIS A 418 -39.84 2.80 13.36
CA HIS A 418 -39.79 2.63 11.91
C HIS A 418 -39.01 1.36 11.53
N ASN A 419 -39.78 0.40 11.03
CA ASN A 419 -39.41 -0.92 10.55
C ASN A 419 -38.89 -0.82 9.11
N THR A 420 -37.74 -1.42 8.80
CA THR A 420 -37.36 -1.73 7.41
C THR A 420 -36.94 -3.19 7.30
N ASN A 421 -37.90 -4.00 6.88
CA ASN A 421 -37.74 -5.30 6.23
C ASN A 421 -36.72 -5.21 5.08
N CYS A 422 -35.67 -6.03 5.08
CA CYS A 422 -34.80 -6.21 3.93
C CYS A 422 -34.94 -7.64 3.40
N ASN A 423 -35.74 -7.79 2.34
CA ASN A 423 -35.73 -8.97 1.46
C ASN A 423 -34.37 -9.07 0.76
N ASP A 424 -33.59 -10.10 1.06
CA ASP A 424 -32.35 -10.42 0.34
C ASP A 424 -32.68 -10.89 -1.08
N LYS A 425 -32.54 -9.99 -2.06
CA LYS A 425 -32.68 -10.33 -3.48
C LYS A 425 -31.49 -11.15 -3.96
N MET A 426 -31.75 -12.37 -4.46
CA MET A 426 -30.78 -13.20 -5.17
C MET A 426 -30.18 -12.45 -6.36
N ILE A 427 -28.87 -12.64 -6.61
CA ILE A 427 -28.15 -11.98 -7.70
C ILE A 427 -28.03 -12.93 -8.89
N LYS A 428 -28.50 -12.51 -10.06
CA LYS A 428 -28.37 -13.28 -11.32
C LYS A 428 -27.04 -12.95 -12.03
N SER A 429 -26.35 -13.96 -12.55
CA SER A 429 -25.26 -13.77 -13.53
C SER A 429 -25.82 -13.52 -14.94
N PHE A 430 -24.93 -13.25 -15.89
CA PHE A 430 -25.30 -13.08 -17.30
C PHE A 430 -25.82 -14.39 -17.95
N GLU A 431 -25.55 -15.55 -17.33
CA GLU A 431 -26.07 -16.86 -17.74
C GLU A 431 -27.41 -17.20 -17.04
N GLY A 432 -27.96 -16.26 -16.25
CA GLY A 432 -29.18 -16.48 -15.49
C GLY A 432 -29.00 -17.26 -14.18
N LEU A 433 -27.77 -17.65 -13.82
CA LEU A 433 -27.49 -18.38 -12.58
C LEU A 433 -27.71 -17.48 -11.36
N GLU A 434 -28.43 -17.98 -10.35
CA GLU A 434 -28.75 -17.24 -9.13
C GLU A 434 -27.73 -17.49 -8.01
N PHE A 435 -27.25 -16.42 -7.39
CA PHE A 435 -26.27 -16.45 -6.32
C PHE A 435 -26.79 -15.72 -5.09
N LYS A 436 -26.58 -16.34 -3.92
CA LYS A 436 -26.91 -15.75 -2.60
C LYS A 436 -26.10 -14.48 -2.29
N SER A 437 -24.96 -14.25 -2.97
CA SER A 437 -24.17 -13.04 -2.81
C SER A 437 -23.25 -12.79 -4.01
N LYS A 438 -22.81 -11.53 -4.19
CA LYS A 438 -21.78 -11.18 -5.20
C LYS A 438 -20.49 -11.99 -4.99
N ARG A 439 -20.15 -12.32 -3.74
CA ARG A 439 -18.96 -13.12 -3.40
C ARG A 439 -19.07 -14.55 -3.94
N ALA A 440 -20.24 -15.18 -3.84
CA ALA A 440 -20.48 -16.50 -4.42
C ALA A 440 -20.32 -16.48 -5.95
N MET A 441 -20.87 -15.46 -6.61
CA MET A 441 -20.68 -15.25 -8.06
C MET A 441 -19.20 -15.09 -8.42
N TYR A 442 -18.44 -14.26 -7.70
CA TYR A 442 -17.01 -14.06 -7.95
C TYR A 442 -16.18 -15.35 -7.82
N ASN A 443 -16.47 -16.16 -6.81
CA ASN A 443 -15.81 -17.45 -6.60
C ASN A 443 -16.13 -18.44 -7.74
N HIS A 444 -17.38 -18.48 -8.20
CA HIS A 444 -17.80 -19.34 -9.30
C HIS A 444 -17.00 -19.06 -10.59
N TYR A 445 -16.82 -17.79 -10.94
CA TYR A 445 -16.03 -17.38 -12.12
C TYR A 445 -14.53 -17.21 -11.83
N ASN A 446 -14.06 -17.60 -10.63
CA ASN A 446 -12.65 -17.52 -10.20
C ASN A 446 -12.00 -16.13 -10.41
N ILE A 447 -12.75 -15.07 -10.11
CA ILE A 447 -12.30 -13.67 -10.22
C ILE A 447 -12.35 -12.98 -8.86
N CYS A 448 -11.39 -12.12 -8.54
CA CYS A 448 -11.47 -11.34 -7.31
C CYS A 448 -12.35 -10.09 -7.49
N LYS A 449 -13.04 -9.69 -6.42
CA LYS A 449 -13.96 -8.52 -6.39
C LYS A 449 -13.33 -7.26 -7.01
N LYS A 450 -12.08 -6.94 -6.66
CA LYS A 450 -11.38 -5.74 -7.16
C LYS A 450 -11.19 -5.76 -8.68
N THR A 451 -10.92 -6.93 -9.27
CA THR A 451 -10.75 -7.07 -10.72
C THR A 451 -12.08 -6.91 -11.44
N TYR A 452 -13.14 -7.54 -10.93
CA TYR A 452 -14.50 -7.38 -11.48
C TYR A 452 -14.96 -5.92 -11.43
N GLU A 453 -14.88 -5.27 -10.27
CA GLU A 453 -15.30 -3.86 -10.13
C GLU A 453 -14.49 -2.90 -11.00
N ARG A 454 -13.19 -3.15 -11.17
CA ARG A 454 -12.35 -2.38 -12.09
C ARG A 454 -12.82 -2.55 -13.54
N ARG A 455 -13.12 -3.78 -13.98
CA ARG A 455 -13.60 -4.04 -15.36
C ARG A 455 -14.95 -3.37 -15.62
N ILE A 456 -15.91 -3.47 -14.71
CA ILE A 456 -17.17 -2.74 -14.85
C ILE A 456 -16.92 -1.23 -14.99
N LYS A 457 -16.00 -0.68 -14.20
CA LYS A 457 -15.61 0.74 -14.28
C LYS A 457 -14.93 1.11 -15.61
N ASP A 458 -14.17 0.19 -16.20
CA ASP A 458 -13.50 0.35 -17.49
C ASP A 458 -14.45 0.11 -18.69
N GLY A 459 -15.76 0.02 -18.43
CA GLY A 459 -16.83 -0.09 -19.43
C GLY A 459 -17.05 -1.49 -19.96
N TYR A 460 -16.61 -2.53 -19.26
CA TYR A 460 -16.93 -3.91 -19.61
C TYR A 460 -18.33 -4.28 -19.11
N ASP A 461 -19.08 -5.05 -19.89
CA ASP A 461 -20.33 -5.63 -19.43
C ASP A 461 -20.10 -6.73 -18.36
N GLN A 462 -21.19 -7.26 -17.80
CA GLN A 462 -21.11 -8.29 -16.76
C GLN A 462 -20.46 -9.60 -17.28
N ARG A 463 -20.72 -9.99 -18.53
CA ARG A 463 -20.20 -11.20 -19.17
C ARG A 463 -18.70 -11.14 -19.33
N ALA A 464 -18.20 -10.10 -19.98
CA ALA A 464 -16.78 -9.85 -20.18
C ALA A 464 -16.05 -9.65 -18.84
N SER A 465 -16.68 -8.97 -17.89
CA SER A 465 -16.09 -8.76 -16.56
C SER A 465 -15.85 -10.06 -15.81
N LEU A 466 -16.72 -11.07 -15.98
CA LEU A 466 -16.62 -12.37 -15.32
C LEU A 466 -15.75 -13.38 -16.07
N LEU A 467 -15.83 -13.41 -17.41
CA LEU A 467 -15.20 -14.48 -18.21
C LEU A 467 -13.72 -14.22 -18.57
N ILE A 468 -13.27 -12.97 -18.62
CA ILE A 468 -11.89 -12.68 -19.03
C ILE A 468 -10.90 -13.13 -17.93
N PRO A 469 -9.86 -13.92 -18.23
CA PRO A 469 -8.88 -14.33 -17.22
C PRO A 469 -8.19 -13.15 -16.53
N SER A 470 -7.93 -13.25 -15.23
CA SER A 470 -7.24 -12.22 -14.44
C SER A 470 -5.82 -11.91 -14.95
N ILE A 471 -5.22 -12.82 -15.72
CA ILE A 471 -3.87 -12.72 -16.29
C ILE A 471 -3.80 -11.72 -17.44
N ILE A 472 -4.91 -11.44 -18.12
CA ILE A 472 -4.92 -10.50 -19.25
C ILE A 472 -5.15 -9.08 -18.71
N ALA A 473 -4.07 -8.36 -18.48
CA ALA A 473 -4.09 -6.93 -18.11
C ALA A 473 -4.45 -6.09 -19.34
N LEU A 474 -5.74 -6.09 -19.71
CA LEU A 474 -6.25 -5.51 -20.95
C LEU A 474 -6.00 -4.00 -21.11
N SER A 475 -5.77 -3.27 -20.01
CA SER A 475 -5.39 -1.85 -20.08
C SER A 475 -4.07 -1.61 -20.82
N LYS A 476 -3.25 -2.65 -21.04
CA LYS A 476 -2.02 -2.60 -21.85
C LYS A 476 -2.20 -3.13 -23.27
N VAL A 477 -3.34 -3.77 -23.54
CA VAL A 477 -3.65 -4.54 -24.75
C VAL A 477 -4.32 -3.64 -25.77
N PHE A 478 -5.24 -2.78 -25.33
CA PHE A 478 -5.95 -1.85 -26.21
C PHE A 478 -5.14 -0.57 -26.47
N LYS A 479 -4.55 -0.43 -27.65
CA LYS A 479 -4.09 0.88 -28.17
C LYS A 479 -5.21 1.48 -29.01
N LYS A 480 -5.70 2.66 -28.60
CA LYS A 480 -6.73 3.40 -29.34
C LYS A 480 -6.12 3.92 -30.65
N SER A 481 -6.77 3.62 -31.76
CA SER A 481 -6.43 4.13 -33.08
C SER A 481 -7.70 4.65 -33.74
N SER A 482 -7.79 5.95 -33.93
CA SER A 482 -8.91 6.58 -34.65
C SER A 482 -8.73 6.35 -36.15
N VAL A 483 -9.69 5.67 -36.77
CA VAL A 483 -9.78 5.50 -38.23
C VAL A 483 -11.12 6.09 -38.66
N VAL A 484 -11.08 7.11 -39.52
CA VAL A 484 -12.28 7.68 -40.13
C VAL A 484 -12.65 6.77 -41.30
N LEU A 485 -13.77 6.07 -41.19
CA LEU A 485 -14.34 5.36 -42.33
C LEU A 485 -15.22 6.33 -43.13
N GLY A 486 -15.21 6.21 -44.46
CA GLY A 486 -15.83 7.14 -45.42
C GLY A 486 -17.36 7.31 -45.33
N THR A 487 -18.00 6.79 -44.28
CA THR A 487 -19.43 6.93 -44.00
C THR A 487 -19.74 8.03 -42.96
N GLY A 488 -18.75 8.82 -42.54
CA GLY A 488 -18.94 9.97 -41.65
C GLY A 488 -19.29 9.63 -40.20
N LYS A 489 -19.30 8.35 -39.82
CA LYS A 489 -19.42 7.91 -38.41
C LYS A 489 -18.06 7.49 -37.89
N GLU A 490 -17.58 8.18 -36.85
CA GLU A 490 -16.38 7.80 -36.12
C GLU A 490 -16.65 6.51 -35.32
N SER A 491 -16.09 5.40 -35.78
CA SER A 491 -16.08 4.13 -35.05
C SER A 491 -14.74 3.97 -34.35
N GLU A 492 -14.73 3.70 -33.05
CA GLU A 492 -13.49 3.44 -32.31
C GLU A 492 -12.96 2.03 -32.60
N TYR A 493 -11.84 1.94 -33.33
CA TYR A 493 -11.10 0.71 -33.55
C TYR A 493 -9.91 0.61 -32.59
N TYR A 494 -9.56 -0.62 -32.25
CA TYR A 494 -8.45 -0.92 -31.37
C TYR A 494 -7.53 -1.94 -32.02
N THR A 495 -6.22 -1.75 -31.84
CA THR A 495 -5.21 -2.70 -32.29
C THR A 495 -4.63 -3.46 -31.11
N THR A 496 -4.58 -4.80 -31.22
CA THR A 496 -3.90 -5.64 -30.21
C THR A 496 -3.48 -7.00 -30.74
N ALA A 497 -2.42 -7.58 -30.17
CA ALA A 497 -2.15 -9.01 -30.30
C ALA A 497 -2.95 -9.81 -29.26
N CYS A 498 -3.60 -10.89 -29.68
CA CYS A 498 -4.24 -11.84 -28.76
C CYS A 498 -3.14 -12.59 -27.98
N PRO A 499 -3.14 -12.57 -26.63
CA PRO A 499 -2.10 -13.25 -25.85
C PRO A 499 -2.18 -14.77 -25.93
N ILE A 500 -3.28 -15.31 -26.46
CA ILE A 500 -3.53 -16.75 -26.57
C ILE A 500 -3.04 -17.28 -27.93
N CYS A 501 -3.54 -16.75 -29.05
CA CYS A 501 -3.18 -17.21 -30.40
C CYS A 501 -2.06 -16.38 -31.07
N LYS A 502 -1.67 -15.25 -30.49
CA LYS A 502 -0.69 -14.28 -31.04
C LYS A 502 -1.12 -13.56 -32.32
N GLU A 503 -2.36 -13.73 -32.78
CA GLU A 503 -2.88 -12.97 -33.92
C GLU A 503 -3.04 -11.49 -33.60
N ASN A 504 -2.64 -10.63 -34.53
CA ASN A 504 -2.88 -9.19 -34.45
C ASN A 504 -4.31 -8.91 -34.91
N MET A 505 -5.07 -8.22 -34.08
CA MET A 505 -6.47 -7.90 -34.29
C MET A 505 -6.63 -6.38 -34.42
N VAL A 506 -7.41 -5.96 -35.39
CA VAL A 506 -7.85 -4.58 -35.57
C VAL A 506 -9.37 -4.59 -35.67
N ASP A 507 -10.04 -4.35 -34.56
CA ASP A 507 -11.50 -4.45 -34.50
C ASP A 507 -12.08 -3.53 -33.41
N THR A 508 -13.40 -3.46 -33.34
CA THR A 508 -14.13 -2.81 -32.26
C THR A 508 -13.87 -3.53 -30.93
N LYS A 509 -13.91 -2.78 -29.82
CA LYS A 509 -13.66 -3.33 -28.47
C LYS A 509 -14.52 -4.58 -28.14
N PRO A 510 -15.83 -4.64 -28.48
CA PRO A 510 -16.64 -5.84 -28.24
C PRO A 510 -16.15 -7.07 -29.01
N ASN A 511 -15.81 -6.93 -30.29
CA ASN A 511 -15.34 -8.04 -31.12
C ASN A 511 -14.00 -8.59 -30.63
N ILE A 512 -13.09 -7.70 -30.19
CA ILE A 512 -11.83 -8.14 -29.59
C ILE A 512 -12.07 -8.94 -28.31
N ILE A 513 -13.01 -8.49 -27.47
CA ILE A 513 -13.39 -9.19 -26.25
C ILE A 513 -13.98 -10.57 -26.57
N GLU A 514 -14.88 -10.67 -27.55
CA GLU A 514 -15.51 -11.94 -27.91
C GLU A 514 -14.47 -12.94 -28.44
N HIS A 515 -13.54 -12.51 -29.29
CA HIS A 515 -12.42 -13.35 -29.74
C HIS A 515 -11.57 -13.86 -28.57
N LEU A 516 -11.23 -13.00 -27.59
CA LEU A 516 -10.49 -13.42 -26.40
C LEU A 516 -11.25 -14.45 -25.55
N ILE A 517 -12.58 -14.30 -25.44
CA ILE A 517 -13.44 -15.26 -24.74
C ILE A 517 -13.47 -16.60 -25.48
N GLN A 518 -13.64 -16.58 -26.82
CA GLN A 518 -13.65 -17.78 -27.65
C GLN A 518 -12.33 -18.57 -27.54
N HIS A 519 -11.18 -17.88 -27.64
CA HIS A 519 -9.88 -18.53 -27.48
C HIS A 519 -9.63 -19.04 -26.05
N HIS A 520 -10.12 -18.33 -25.03
CA HIS A 520 -10.03 -18.83 -23.65
C HIS A 520 -10.85 -20.11 -23.46
N ASN A 521 -12.05 -20.17 -24.03
CA ASN A 521 -12.92 -21.34 -23.95
C ASN A 521 -12.36 -22.52 -24.75
N LYS A 522 -11.80 -22.27 -25.95
CA LYS A 522 -11.13 -23.30 -26.78
C LYS A 522 -9.88 -23.87 -26.09
N ASN A 523 -9.13 -23.05 -25.37
CA ASN A 523 -8.01 -23.54 -24.55
C ASN A 523 -8.48 -24.32 -23.31
N LYS A 524 -9.59 -23.91 -22.67
CA LYS A 524 -10.20 -24.68 -21.56
C LYS A 524 -10.66 -26.07 -22.01
N SER A 525 -11.18 -26.23 -23.23
CA SER A 525 -11.57 -27.55 -23.75
C SER A 525 -10.37 -28.44 -24.10
N ASN A 526 -9.26 -27.84 -24.52
CA ASN A 526 -8.01 -28.56 -24.82
C ASN A 526 -7.17 -28.91 -23.58
N ASP A 527 -7.52 -28.38 -22.40
CA ASP A 527 -6.80 -28.61 -21.14
C ASP A 527 -7.31 -29.81 -20.31
N LYS A 528 -8.10 -30.73 -20.91
CA LYS A 528 -8.28 -32.08 -20.33
C LYS A 528 -7.02 -32.92 -20.52
N LYS A 529 -5.86 -32.41 -20.10
CA LYS A 529 -4.66 -33.24 -19.92
C LYS A 529 -4.94 -34.19 -18.77
N GLU A 530 -5.19 -35.46 -19.09
CA GLU A 530 -5.09 -36.52 -18.10
C GLU A 530 -3.61 -36.66 -17.71
N TYR A 531 -3.35 -36.63 -16.41
CA TYR A 531 -2.02 -36.83 -15.85
C TYR A 531 -1.93 -38.26 -15.34
N THR A 532 -1.00 -39.06 -15.83
CA THR A 532 -0.74 -40.40 -15.29
C THR A 532 0.43 -40.32 -14.31
N VAL A 533 0.21 -40.77 -13.08
CA VAL A 533 1.25 -40.85 -12.03
C VAL A 533 1.06 -42.18 -11.31
N PHE A 534 2.09 -43.03 -11.27
CA PHE A 534 2.04 -44.35 -10.63
C PHE A 534 0.84 -45.19 -11.12
N ASN A 535 0.63 -45.22 -12.44
CA ASN A 535 -0.51 -45.89 -13.11
C ASN A 535 -1.91 -45.39 -12.72
N LYS A 536 -2.03 -44.30 -11.95
CA LYS A 536 -3.31 -43.63 -11.68
C LYS A 536 -3.47 -42.42 -12.59
N LYS A 537 -4.67 -42.28 -13.18
CA LYS A 537 -5.04 -41.13 -14.01
C LYS A 537 -5.69 -40.05 -13.16
N TYR A 538 -5.22 -38.82 -13.32
CA TYR A 538 -5.72 -37.64 -12.60
C TYR A 538 -6.18 -36.58 -13.58
N ARG A 539 -7.33 -35.95 -13.28
CA ARG A 539 -7.90 -34.87 -14.11
C ARG A 539 -7.18 -33.53 -13.93
N SER A 540 -6.37 -33.38 -12.88
CA SER A 540 -5.59 -32.17 -12.64
C SER A 540 -4.43 -32.42 -11.68
N LEU A 541 -3.41 -31.54 -11.70
CA LEU A 541 -2.35 -31.50 -10.68
C LEU A 541 -2.90 -31.32 -9.25
N ARG A 542 -4.09 -30.71 -9.09
CA ARG A 542 -4.74 -30.55 -7.79
C ARG A 542 -5.18 -31.91 -7.24
N ASN A 543 -5.78 -32.76 -8.07
CA ASN A 543 -6.18 -34.11 -7.69
C ASN A 543 -4.97 -34.95 -7.27
N ILE A 544 -3.83 -34.83 -7.99
CA ILE A 544 -2.56 -35.48 -7.58
C ILE A 544 -2.12 -34.98 -6.21
N CYS A 545 -2.19 -33.67 -5.96
CA CYS A 545 -1.76 -33.08 -4.69
C CYS A 545 -2.64 -33.50 -3.51
N GLU A 546 -3.95 -33.60 -3.73
CA GLU A 546 -4.93 -34.02 -2.71
C GLU A 546 -4.78 -35.51 -2.40
N ASP A 547 -4.72 -36.38 -3.41
CA ASP A 547 -4.58 -37.83 -3.24
C ASP A 547 -3.26 -38.21 -2.55
N LEU A 548 -2.15 -37.59 -2.97
CA LEU A 548 -0.82 -37.90 -2.46
C LEU A 548 -0.43 -37.02 -1.26
N SER A 549 -1.32 -36.12 -0.82
CA SER A 549 -1.10 -35.18 0.28
C SER A 549 0.24 -34.42 0.17
N ILE A 550 0.52 -33.88 -1.03
CA ILE A 550 1.69 -33.07 -1.36
C ILE A 550 1.30 -31.61 -1.63
N THR A 551 2.20 -30.67 -1.36
CA THR A 551 1.93 -29.24 -1.59
C THR A 551 2.02 -28.88 -3.08
N ARG A 552 0.94 -28.32 -3.63
CA ARG A 552 0.85 -27.86 -5.04
C ARG A 552 1.99 -26.93 -5.46
N THR A 553 2.43 -26.04 -4.58
CA THR A 553 3.51 -25.08 -4.87
C THR A 553 4.85 -25.74 -5.14
N THR A 554 5.16 -26.83 -4.42
CA THR A 554 6.43 -27.56 -4.56
C THR A 554 6.43 -28.38 -5.84
N LEU A 555 5.31 -29.07 -6.13
CA LEU A 555 5.12 -29.81 -7.38
C LEU A 555 5.24 -28.88 -8.60
N GLN A 556 4.55 -27.74 -8.58
CA GLN A 556 4.62 -26.76 -9.67
C GLN A 556 6.03 -26.17 -9.86
N ARG A 557 6.81 -26.01 -8.78
CA ARG A 557 8.18 -25.50 -8.87
C ARG A 557 9.09 -26.50 -9.59
N LYS A 558 8.92 -27.81 -9.33
CA LYS A 558 9.69 -28.88 -9.98
C LYS A 558 9.31 -29.08 -11.44
N LEU A 559 8.01 -29.05 -11.75
CA LEU A 559 7.54 -29.07 -13.14
C LEU A 559 8.09 -27.88 -13.94
N LYS A 560 8.16 -26.68 -13.34
CA LYS A 560 8.74 -25.49 -13.98
C LYS A 560 10.26 -25.58 -14.19
N SER A 561 10.97 -26.43 -13.44
CA SER A 561 12.38 -26.70 -13.69
C SER A 561 12.62 -27.79 -14.74
N GLY A 562 11.57 -28.24 -15.44
CA GLY A 562 11.67 -29.26 -16.49
C GLY A 562 11.76 -30.69 -15.98
N VAL A 563 11.43 -30.94 -14.70
CA VAL A 563 11.41 -32.29 -14.13
C VAL A 563 10.11 -32.99 -14.54
N GLU A 564 10.21 -34.25 -14.96
CA GLU A 564 9.06 -35.09 -15.32
C GLU A 564 8.08 -35.24 -14.16
N LEU A 565 6.80 -35.45 -14.47
CA LEU A 565 5.73 -35.40 -13.47
C LEU A 565 5.91 -36.42 -12.34
N GLU A 566 6.23 -37.67 -12.68
CA GLU A 566 6.41 -38.73 -11.69
C GLU A 566 7.61 -38.46 -10.78
N GLU A 567 8.72 -38.00 -11.34
CA GLU A 567 9.92 -37.63 -10.59
C GLU A 567 9.67 -36.42 -9.67
N ALA A 568 8.91 -35.43 -10.15
CA ALA A 568 8.51 -34.28 -9.36
C ALA A 568 7.60 -34.67 -8.18
N VAL A 569 6.73 -35.66 -8.36
CA VAL A 569 5.87 -36.22 -7.31
C VAL A 569 6.71 -36.98 -6.28
N LEU A 570 7.61 -37.88 -6.71
CA LEU A 570 8.52 -38.62 -5.83
C LEU A 570 9.37 -37.68 -4.96
N TYR A 571 9.91 -36.63 -5.57
CA TYR A 571 10.65 -35.59 -4.85
C TYR A 571 9.81 -34.95 -3.73
N CYS A 572 8.55 -34.60 -4.02
CA CYS A 572 7.64 -34.01 -3.04
C CYS A 572 7.31 -34.99 -1.90
N MET A 573 7.15 -36.29 -2.20
CA MET A 573 6.93 -37.32 -1.19
C MET A 573 8.16 -37.51 -0.28
N ASN A 574 9.37 -37.48 -0.83
CA ASN A 574 10.61 -37.62 -0.06
C ASN A 574 10.85 -36.44 0.89
N ILE A 575 10.55 -35.20 0.47
CA ILE A 575 10.57 -34.04 1.38
C ILE A 575 9.63 -34.27 2.57
N LYS A 576 8.43 -34.80 2.32
CA LYS A 576 7.45 -35.06 3.38
C LYS A 576 7.97 -36.11 4.37
N LYS A 577 8.53 -37.23 3.87
CA LYS A 577 9.13 -38.28 4.71
C LYS A 577 10.27 -37.75 5.59
N ASN A 578 11.12 -36.88 5.05
CA ASN A 578 12.23 -36.28 5.80
C ASN A 578 11.77 -35.27 6.86
N ASN A 579 10.64 -34.59 6.62
CA ASN A 579 10.05 -33.69 7.61
C ASN A 579 9.36 -34.45 8.74
N THR A 580 8.76 -35.62 8.47
CA THR A 580 8.12 -36.45 9.51
C THR A 580 9.10 -37.23 10.38
N LYS A 581 10.35 -37.46 9.93
CA LYS A 581 11.39 -38.11 10.75
C LYS A 581 12.13 -37.16 11.71
N ASN A 582 11.99 -35.85 11.50
CA ASN A 582 12.64 -34.80 12.30
C ASN A 582 11.67 -34.13 13.31
N VAL A 583 10.48 -34.70 13.47
CA VAL A 583 9.46 -34.35 14.48
C VAL A 583 9.29 -35.57 15.36
#